data_AF-A0A1H9G8P7-F1
#
_entry.id   AF-A0A1H9G8P7-F1
#
_cell.length_a   1.000
_cell.length_b   1.000
_cell.length_c   1.000
_cell.angle_alpha   90.00
_cell.angle_beta   90.00
_cell.angle_gamma   90.00
#
_symmetry.space_group_name_H-M   'P 1'
#
loop_
_entity.id
_entity.type
_entity.pdbx_description
1 polymer ?
#
loop_
_entity_poly.entity_id
_entity_poly.type
_entity_poly.pdbx_seq_one_letter_code
_entity_poly.pdbx_strand_id
1 'polypeptide(L)' 'MGGIARDNRQFIDGVFWILRTGAPWRDLPPDYGNWSNTHRRFIRWRDKGVWERLLEVLIDEPDYEWLMI' A
#
# COMPACT_ATOMS: atom_id res chain seq x y z
N MET A 1 -4.68 19.56 0.42
CA MET A 1 -5.45 19.07 1.59
C MET A 1 -5.08 17.62 1.83
N GLY A 2 -4.20 17.37 2.80
CA GLY A 2 -3.70 16.03 3.13
C GLY A 2 -4.76 15.25 3.90
N GLY A 3 -5.11 14.07 3.40
CA GLY A 3 -6.00 13.13 4.10
C GLY A 3 -5.40 12.71 5.44
N ILE A 4 -6.24 12.69 6.45
CA ILE A 4 -5.97 12.34 7.85
C ILE A 4 -5.14 11.04 7.93
N ALA A 5 -4.23 10.91 8.91
CA ALA A 5 -3.37 9.72 9.07
C ALA A 5 -4.10 8.36 8.96
N ARG A 6 -5.37 8.31 9.36
CA ARG A 6 -6.25 7.13 9.20
C ARG A 6 -6.51 6.76 7.73
N ASP A 7 -6.71 7.74 6.85
CA ASP A 7 -6.88 7.54 5.40
C ASP A 7 -5.57 7.03 4.76
N ASN A 8 -4.41 7.47 5.27
CA ASN A 8 -3.12 6.96 4.80
C ASN A 8 -2.90 5.51 5.20
N ARG A 9 -3.18 5.16 6.46
CA ARG A 9 -3.04 3.77 6.95
C ARG A 9 -3.99 2.83 6.23
N GLN A 10 -5.27 3.21 6.11
CA GLN A 10 -6.28 2.42 5.40
C GLN A 10 -5.92 2.21 3.92
N PHE A 11 -5.37 3.24 3.26
CA PHE A 11 -4.85 3.13 1.90
C PHE A 11 -3.71 2.10 1.81
N ILE A 12 -2.71 2.20 2.69
CA ILE A 12 -1.57 1.27 2.71
C ILE A 12 -2.04 -0.16 3.01
N ASP A 13 -2.93 -0.35 3.97
CA ASP A 13 -3.50 -1.67 4.30
C ASP A 13 -4.23 -2.28 3.08
N GLY A 14 -4.97 -1.47 2.34
CA GLY A 14 -5.63 -1.90 1.10
C GLY A 14 -4.63 -2.29 0.00
N VAL A 15 -3.53 -1.55 -0.15
CA VAL A 15 -2.44 -1.90 -1.07
C VAL A 15 -1.79 -3.22 -0.66
N PHE A 16 -1.49 -3.42 0.62
CA PHE A 16 -0.93 -4.69 1.11
C PHE A 16 -1.88 -5.86 0.93
N TRP A 17 -3.18 -5.67 1.10
CA TRP A 17 -4.15 -6.71 0.83
C TRP A 17 -4.11 -7.16 -0.64
N ILE A 18 -4.04 -6.22 -1.59
CA ILE A 18 -3.91 -6.53 -3.03
C ILE A 18 -2.59 -7.24 -3.32
N LEU A 19 -1.47 -6.75 -2.79
CA LEU A 19 -0.15 -7.36 -3.00
C LEU A 19 -0.07 -8.78 -2.43
N ARG A 20 -0.69 -9.03 -1.28
CA ARG A 20 -0.69 -10.33 -0.62
C ARG A 20 -1.60 -11.35 -1.32
N THR A 21 -2.74 -10.91 -1.85
CA THR A 21 -3.75 -11.81 -2.46
C THR A 21 -3.61 -11.96 -3.96
N GLY A 22 -2.98 -10.99 -4.64
CA GLY A 22 -2.95 -10.89 -6.10
C GLY A 22 -4.32 -10.60 -6.73
N ALA A 23 -5.34 -10.26 -5.92
CA ALA A 23 -6.68 -10.02 -6.42
C ALA A 23 -6.74 -8.75 -7.30
N PRO A 24 -7.67 -8.71 -8.28
CA PRO A 24 -7.92 -7.50 -9.04
C PRO A 24 -8.30 -6.33 -8.13
N TRP A 25 -7.90 -5.10 -8.49
CA TRP A 25 -8.26 -3.90 -7.72
C TRP A 25 -9.76 -3.73 -7.50
N ARG A 26 -10.60 -4.18 -8.45
CA ARG A 26 -12.06 -4.09 -8.35
C ARG A 26 -12.64 -4.92 -7.21
N ASP A 27 -11.90 -5.90 -6.73
CA ASP A 27 -12.31 -6.82 -5.67
C ASP A 27 -11.79 -6.36 -4.30
N LEU A 28 -11.17 -5.18 -4.22
CA LEU A 28 -10.74 -4.59 -2.96
C LEU A 28 -11.93 -4.48 -2.00
N PRO A 29 -11.83 -5.04 -0.77
CA PRO A 29 -12.88 -4.92 0.22
C PRO A 29 -13.21 -3.45 0.53
N PRO A 30 -14.50 -3.09 0.67
CA PRO A 30 -14.91 -1.71 0.92
C PRO A 30 -14.41 -1.16 2.26
N ASP A 31 -14.02 -2.03 3.20
CA ASP A 31 -13.37 -1.67 4.47
C ASP A 31 -12.02 -0.95 4.28
N TYR A 32 -11.38 -1.10 3.12
CA TYR A 32 -10.17 -0.35 2.74
C TYR A 32 -10.46 0.92 1.95
N GLY A 33 -11.74 1.22 1.70
CA GLY A 33 -12.20 2.36 0.94
C GLY A 33 -12.54 2.03 -0.53
N ASN A 34 -12.80 3.07 -1.31
CA ASN A 34 -13.23 2.91 -2.70
C ASN A 34 -12.07 2.47 -3.61
N TRP A 35 -12.21 1.31 -4.25
CA TRP A 35 -11.18 0.73 -5.11
C TRP A 35 -10.64 1.68 -6.19
N SER A 36 -11.50 2.51 -6.79
CA SER A 36 -11.10 3.39 -7.89
C SER A 36 -10.21 4.54 -7.39
N ASN A 37 -10.49 5.03 -6.18
CA ASN A 37 -9.68 6.06 -5.53
C ASN A 37 -8.35 5.49 -5.04
N THR A 38 -8.38 4.29 -4.44
CA THR A 38 -7.17 3.57 -4.01
C THR A 38 -6.26 3.30 -5.19
N HIS A 39 -6.78 2.74 -6.29
CA HIS A 39 -5.99 2.46 -7.49
C HIS A 39 -5.41 3.75 -8.12
N ARG A 40 -6.22 4.82 -8.23
CA ARG A 40 -5.73 6.12 -8.74
C ARG A 40 -4.64 6.73 -7.85
N ARG A 41 -4.75 6.55 -6.53
CA ARG A 41 -3.73 7.01 -5.58
C ARG A 41 -2.45 6.18 -5.68
N PHE A 42 -2.57 4.86 -5.82
CA PHE A 42 -1.46 3.95 -6.05
C PHE A 42 -0.64 4.35 -7.29
N ILE A 43 -1.32 4.58 -8.43
CA ILE A 43 -0.70 5.05 -9.67
C ILE A 43 0.02 6.40 -9.44
N ARG A 44 -0.64 7.36 -8.77
CA ARG A 44 -0.02 8.65 -8.45
C ARG A 44 1.24 8.53 -7.60
N TRP A 45 1.31 7.54 -6.71
CA TRP A 45 2.48 7.30 -5.87
C TRP A 45 3.62 6.66 -6.66
N ARG A 46 3.30 5.71 -7.54
CA ARG A 46 4.24 5.14 -8.51
C ARG A 46 4.84 6.23 -9.41
N ASP A 47 4.00 7.05 -10.03
CA ASP A 47 4.47 8.08 -10.97
C ASP A 47 5.30 9.17 -10.27
N LYS A 48 5.20 9.28 -8.93
CA LYS A 48 5.97 10.21 -8.10
C LYS A 48 7.22 9.60 -7.47
N GLY A 49 7.52 8.33 -7.73
CA GLY A 49 8.67 7.66 -7.12
C GLY A 49 8.50 7.38 -5.62
N VAL A 50 7.26 7.39 -5.09
CA VAL A 50 7.01 7.26 -3.65
C VAL A 50 7.25 5.83 -3.17
N TRP A 51 6.93 4.84 -4.00
CA TRP A 51 7.12 3.44 -3.64
C TRP A 51 8.60 3.08 -3.54
N GLU A 52 9.41 3.61 -4.45
CA GLU A 52 10.87 3.46 -4.48
C GLU A 52 11.49 4.03 -3.20
N ARG A 53 11.10 5.26 -2.81
CA ARG A 53 11.55 5.89 -1.57
C ARG A 53 11.09 5.12 -0.31
N LEU A 54 9.89 4.56 -0.33
CA LEU A 54 9.39 3.74 0.77
C LEU A 54 10.20 2.44 0.89
N LEU A 55 10.51 1.79 -0.24
CA LEU A 55 11.35 0.60 -0.27
C LEU A 55 12.76 0.89 0.24
N GLU A 56 13.36 2.00 -0.18
CA GLU A 56 14.69 2.43 0.32
C GLU A 56 14.72 2.56 1.85
N VAL A 57 13.67 3.12 2.46
CA VAL A 57 13.57 3.25 3.92
C VAL A 57 13.30 1.91 4.61
N LEU A 58 12.48 1.04 4.01
CA LEU A 58 12.12 -0.25 4.61
C LEU A 58 13.21 -1.33 4.46
N ILE A 59 14.06 -1.24 3.44
CA ILE A 59 15.13 -2.21 3.19
C ILE A 59 16.30 -2.06 4.20
N ASP A 60 16.41 -0.92 4.90
CA ASP A 60 17.46 -0.69 5.91
C ASP A 60 17.22 -1.47 7.21
N GLU A 61 15.98 -1.92 7.48
CA GLU A 61 15.65 -2.92 8.50
C GLU A 61 15.00 -4.15 7.84
N PRO A 62 15.81 -5.09 7.28
CA PRO A 62 15.29 -6.39 6.92
C PRO A 62 14.94 -7.14 8.21
N ASP A 63 13.65 -7.16 8.57
CA ASP A 63 13.13 -8.07 9.59
C ASP A 63 13.29 -9.51 9.10
N TYR A 64 14.47 -10.07 9.35
CA TYR A 64 14.80 -11.47 9.13
C TYR A 64 14.05 -12.43 10.07
N GLU A 65 13.10 -11.94 10.89
CA GLU A 65 12.23 -12.80 11.69
C GLU A 65 11.45 -13.80 10.81
N TRP A 66 11.09 -13.43 9.57
CA TRP A 66 10.44 -14.33 8.61
C TRP A 66 11.36 -15.43 8.04
N LEU A 67 12.68 -15.33 8.22
CA LEU A 67 13.67 -16.35 7.82
C LEU A 67 14.04 -17.30 8.97
N MET A 68 13.51 -17.10 10.18
CA MET A 68 13.82 -17.92 11.36
C MET A 68 12.75 -18.97 11.68
N ILE A 69 11.96 -19.37 10.69
CA ILE A 69 10.96 -20.46 10.79
C ILE A 69 11.47 -21.72 10.07
#